data_AF-A0A7Z1R1N4-F1
#
_entry.id   AF-A0A7Z1R1N4-F1
#
_cell.length_a   1.000
_cell.length_b   1.000
_cell.length_c   1.000
_cell.angle_alpha   90.00
_cell.angle_beta   90.00
_cell.angle_gamma   90.00
#
_symmetry.space_group_name_H-M   'P 1'
#
loop_
_entity.id
_entity.type
_entity.pdbx_description
1 polymer ?
#
loop_
_entity_poly.entity_id
_entity_poly.type
_entity_poly.pdbx_seq_one_letter_code
_entity_poly.pdbx_strand_id
1 'polypeptide(L)'
;MDSRTAYTILIGLVAAERVAELGLAHRNDTALRAAGGVEEGSAAYPWMVALHTAFLIACVAEVWCLRTPWIPALGAAMLLAMACAMGLRAWTVAALGPRWTTRVLVVPGSLPVTSGPYRLLRHPNYLAVAVEVAALPLIHAAWITAVAFSVLNGMLLRERIRVEDAALAKWSGVPGRVSE
;
A
#
# COMPACT_ATOMS: atom_id res chain seq x y z
N MET A 1 -19.27 -23.65 -4.96
CA MET A 1 -19.10 -22.30 -4.36
C MET A 1 -19.35 -21.28 -5.45
N ASP A 2 -20.23 -20.31 -5.24
CA ASP A 2 -20.46 -19.24 -6.23
C ASP A 2 -19.22 -18.33 -6.32
N SER A 3 -18.96 -17.82 -7.52
CA SER A 3 -17.88 -16.87 -7.83
C SER A 3 -17.88 -15.65 -6.91
N ARG A 4 -19.08 -15.10 -6.61
CA ARG A 4 -19.25 -13.97 -5.68
C ARG A 4 -18.87 -14.32 -4.24
N THR A 5 -19.20 -15.52 -3.78
CA THR A 5 -18.80 -16.02 -2.46
C THR A 5 -17.28 -16.20 -2.40
N ALA A 6 -16.68 -16.82 -3.41
CA ALA A 6 -15.23 -16.99 -3.51
C ALA A 6 -14.51 -15.63 -3.49
N TYR A 7 -15.03 -14.65 -4.23
CA TYR A 7 -14.53 -13.29 -4.25
C TYR A 7 -14.66 -12.60 -2.89
N THR A 8 -15.79 -12.76 -2.21
CA THR A 8 -15.99 -12.19 -0.86
C THR A 8 -15.01 -12.79 0.15
N ILE A 9 -14.74 -14.09 0.07
CA ILE A 9 -13.71 -14.75 0.88
C ILE A 9 -12.33 -14.16 0.58
N LEU A 10 -11.99 -13.96 -0.69
CA LEU A 10 -10.74 -13.31 -1.09
C LEU A 10 -10.61 -11.90 -0.49
N ILE A 11 -11.67 -11.08 -0.55
CA ILE A 11 -11.67 -9.76 0.10
C ILE A 11 -11.46 -9.88 1.61
N GLY A 12 -12.09 -10.85 2.27
CA GLY A 12 -11.89 -11.13 3.69
C GLY A 12 -10.44 -11.50 4.02
N LEU A 13 -9.78 -12.29 3.17
CA LEU A 13 -8.37 -12.65 3.32
C LEU A 13 -7.45 -11.43 3.17
N VAL A 14 -7.70 -10.58 2.16
CA VAL A 14 -6.95 -9.32 1.98
C VAL A 14 -7.18 -8.37 3.16
N ALA A 15 -8.40 -8.30 3.69
CA ALA A 15 -8.68 -7.50 4.88
C ALA A 15 -7.91 -8.03 6.11
N ALA A 16 -7.83 -9.34 6.29
CA ALA A 16 -7.05 -9.96 7.37
C ALA A 16 -5.54 -9.69 7.23
N GLU A 17 -5.01 -9.80 6.02
CA GLU A 17 -3.62 -9.42 5.71
C GLU A 17 -3.35 -7.96 6.08
N ARG A 18 -4.24 -7.03 5.70
CA ARG A 18 -4.12 -5.59 6.06
C ARG A 18 -4.08 -5.36 7.56
N VAL A 19 -4.90 -6.09 8.33
CA VAL A 19 -4.88 -5.98 9.79
C VAL A 19 -3.57 -6.52 10.36
N ALA A 20 -3.05 -7.63 9.83
CA ALA A 20 -1.76 -8.19 10.26
C ALA A 20 -0.60 -7.21 9.94
N GLU A 21 -0.61 -6.60 8.76
CA GLU A 21 0.31 -5.54 8.34
C GLU A 21 0.26 -4.33 9.28
N LEU A 22 -0.94 -3.87 9.66
CA LEU A 22 -1.09 -2.78 10.63
C LEU A 22 -0.53 -3.15 12.01
N GLY A 23 -0.70 -4.40 12.44
CA GLY A 23 -0.12 -4.91 13.68
C GLY A 23 1.41 -4.92 13.64
N LEU A 24 2.01 -5.35 12.54
CA LEU A 24 3.46 -5.30 12.32
C LEU A 24 3.97 -3.84 12.29
N ALA A 25 3.30 -2.97 11.54
CA ALA A 25 3.65 -1.56 11.44
C ALA A 25 3.57 -0.87 12.80
N HIS A 26 2.57 -1.19 13.63
CA HIS A 26 2.45 -0.61 14.97
C HIS A 26 3.59 -1.02 15.91
N ARG A 27 4.03 -2.28 15.84
CA ARG A 27 5.21 -2.76 16.60
C ARG A 27 6.47 -2.01 16.17
N ASN A 28 6.67 -1.86 14.88
CA ASN A 28 7.81 -1.13 14.32
C ASN A 28 7.75 0.37 14.65
N ASP A 29 6.57 1.01 14.54
CA ASP A 29 6.33 2.41 14.93
C ASP A 29 6.80 2.67 16.36
N THR A 30 6.44 1.78 17.28
CA THR A 30 6.80 1.89 18.71
C THR A 30 8.32 1.83 18.90
N ALA A 31 8.99 0.87 18.25
CA ALA A 31 10.43 0.73 18.33
C ALA A 31 11.18 1.93 17.70
N LEU A 32 10.72 2.42 16.55
CA LEU A 32 11.32 3.57 15.86
C LEU A 32 11.14 4.86 16.64
N ARG A 33 9.98 5.09 17.27
CA ARG A 33 9.77 6.25 18.15
C ARG A 33 10.67 6.20 19.37
N ALA A 34 10.85 5.03 19.98
CA ALA A 34 11.79 4.84 21.08
C ALA A 34 13.25 5.15 20.65
N ALA A 35 13.57 4.94 19.37
CA ALA A 35 14.86 5.31 18.78
C ALA A 35 14.94 6.78 18.30
N GLY A 36 13.98 7.65 18.66
CA GLY A 36 13.97 9.06 18.26
C GLY A 36 13.31 9.34 16.91
N GLY A 37 12.52 8.41 16.39
CA GLY A 37 11.79 8.58 15.12
C GLY A 37 10.80 9.75 15.14
N VAL A 38 10.86 10.58 14.10
CA VAL A 38 9.99 11.74 13.88
C VAL A 38 8.96 11.38 12.80
N GLU A 39 7.67 11.58 13.12
CA GLU A 39 6.59 11.37 12.16
C GLU A 39 6.34 12.64 11.34
N GLU A 40 6.29 12.50 10.03
CA GLU A 40 5.99 13.57 9.08
C GLU A 40 4.66 13.27 8.36
N GLY A 41 3.81 14.29 8.15
CA GLY A 41 2.54 14.13 7.42
C GLY A 41 1.46 13.26 8.08
N SER A 42 1.41 13.22 9.42
CA SER A 42 0.43 12.44 10.20
C SER A 42 -1.03 12.70 9.83
N ALA A 43 -1.37 13.92 9.39
CA ALA A 43 -2.73 14.32 9.01
C ALA A 43 -3.32 13.50 7.84
N ALA A 44 -2.49 12.95 6.94
CA ALA A 44 -2.94 12.16 5.80
C ALA A 44 -3.23 10.68 6.18
N TYR A 45 -2.76 10.22 7.35
CA TYR A 45 -2.87 8.81 7.74
C TYR A 45 -4.32 8.34 7.94
N PRO A 46 -5.20 9.05 8.67
CA PRO A 46 -6.59 8.63 8.83
C PRO A 46 -7.34 8.53 7.49
N TRP A 47 -7.05 9.44 6.56
CA TRP A 47 -7.62 9.42 5.21
C TRP A 47 -7.19 8.19 4.41
N MET A 48 -5.93 7.76 4.56
CA MET A 48 -5.45 6.52 3.96
C MET A 48 -6.21 5.30 4.48
N VAL A 49 -6.38 5.21 5.80
CA VAL A 49 -7.12 4.10 6.43
C VAL A 49 -8.57 4.10 5.95
N ALA A 50 -9.24 5.26 6.00
CA ALA A 50 -10.62 5.40 5.54
C ALA A 50 -10.78 5.01 4.07
N LEU A 51 -9.87 5.44 3.19
CA LEU A 51 -9.87 5.09 1.77
C LEU A 51 -9.77 3.58 1.57
N HIS A 52 -8.83 2.90 2.23
CA HIS A 52 -8.62 1.46 2.05
C HIS A 52 -9.74 0.63 2.70
N THR A 53 -10.33 1.09 3.80
CA THR A 53 -11.51 0.45 4.37
C THR A 53 -12.72 0.60 3.45
N ALA A 54 -12.99 1.81 2.95
CA ALA A 54 -14.07 2.07 2.00
C ALA A 54 -13.88 1.28 0.69
N PHE A 55 -12.64 1.12 0.24
CA PHE A 55 -12.28 0.33 -0.93
C PHE A 55 -12.72 -1.13 -0.81
N LEU A 56 -12.37 -1.79 0.29
CA LEU A 56 -12.73 -3.20 0.49
C LEU A 56 -14.25 -3.39 0.58
N ILE A 57 -14.95 -2.44 1.20
CA ILE A 57 -16.42 -2.42 1.25
C ILE A 57 -16.99 -2.23 -0.16
N ALA A 58 -16.46 -1.29 -0.94
CA ALA A 58 -16.90 -1.00 -2.30
C ALA A 58 -16.71 -2.20 -3.24
N CYS A 59 -15.59 -2.92 -3.14
CA CYS A 59 -15.36 -4.15 -3.89
C CYS A 59 -16.50 -5.17 -3.69
N VAL A 60 -16.89 -5.41 -2.44
CA VAL A 60 -18.00 -6.34 -2.14
C VAL A 60 -19.33 -5.74 -2.59
N ALA A 61 -19.59 -4.48 -2.25
CA ALA A 61 -20.85 -3.83 -2.58
C ALA A 61 -21.13 -3.81 -4.09
N GLU A 62 -20.16 -3.46 -4.93
CA GLU A 62 -20.33 -3.42 -6.38
C GLU A 62 -20.66 -4.80 -6.95
N VAL A 63 -19.91 -5.83 -6.56
CA VAL A 63 -20.12 -7.20 -7.04
C VAL A 63 -21.49 -7.74 -6.65
N TRP A 64 -21.94 -7.49 -5.42
CA TRP A 64 -23.22 -8.00 -4.94
C TRP A 64 -24.42 -7.18 -5.45
N CYS A 65 -24.31 -5.85 -5.48
CA CYS A 65 -25.40 -4.97 -5.90
C CYS A 65 -25.56 -4.91 -7.42
N LEU A 66 -24.45 -4.81 -8.17
CA LEU A 66 -24.48 -4.68 -9.63
C LEU A 66 -24.36 -6.04 -10.34
N ARG A 67 -24.14 -7.12 -9.60
CA ARG A 67 -24.03 -8.50 -10.12
C ARG A 67 -23.02 -8.57 -11.27
N THR A 68 -21.85 -8.00 -11.04
CA THR A 68 -20.79 -7.93 -12.06
C THR A 68 -20.46 -9.33 -12.61
N PRO A 69 -20.15 -9.46 -13.91
CA PRO A 69 -19.90 -10.76 -14.52
C PRO A 69 -18.55 -11.33 -14.08
N TRP A 70 -18.50 -12.65 -13.92
CA TRP A 70 -17.24 -13.36 -13.78
C TRP A 70 -16.62 -13.60 -15.16
N ILE A 71 -15.43 -13.04 -15.41
CA ILE A 71 -14.69 -13.18 -16.67
C ILE A 71 -13.38 -13.92 -16.35
N PRO A 72 -13.27 -15.24 -16.62
CA PRO A 72 -12.15 -16.06 -16.13
C PRO A 72 -10.77 -15.54 -16.53
N ALA A 73 -10.59 -15.09 -17.78
CA ALA A 73 -9.31 -14.59 -18.27
C ALA A 73 -8.88 -13.29 -17.55
N LEU A 74 -9.83 -12.37 -17.33
CA LEU A 74 -9.59 -11.15 -16.56
C LEU A 74 -9.28 -11.49 -15.10
N GLY A 75 -10.10 -12.35 -14.48
CA GLY A 75 -9.90 -12.81 -13.11
C GLY A 75 -8.52 -13.43 -12.89
N ALA A 76 -8.09 -14.33 -13.78
CA ALA A 76 -6.78 -14.95 -13.72
C ALA A 76 -5.63 -13.94 -13.89
N ALA A 77 -5.75 -13.01 -14.85
CA ALA A 77 -4.74 -11.97 -15.06
C ALA A 77 -4.62 -11.04 -13.84
N MET A 78 -5.74 -10.64 -13.24
CA MET A 78 -5.74 -9.76 -12.08
C MET A 78 -5.28 -10.49 -10.80
N LEU A 79 -5.57 -11.78 -10.66
CA LEU A 79 -4.99 -12.62 -9.59
C LEU A 79 -3.47 -12.74 -9.72
N LEU A 80 -2.94 -12.89 -10.94
CA LEU A 80 -1.50 -12.88 -11.18
C LEU A 80 -0.89 -11.52 -10.80
N ALA A 81 -1.55 -10.42 -11.18
CA ALA A 81 -1.13 -9.08 -10.77
C ALA A 81 -1.13 -8.91 -9.24
N MET A 82 -2.11 -9.47 -8.53
CA MET A 82 -2.13 -9.53 -7.06
C MET A 82 -0.95 -10.29 -6.50
N ALA A 83 -0.70 -11.50 -7.01
CA ALA A 83 0.42 -12.31 -6.56
C ALA A 83 1.77 -11.58 -6.74
N CYS A 84 1.96 -10.91 -7.88
CA CYS A 84 3.15 -10.10 -8.13
C CYS A 84 3.26 -8.91 -7.18
N ALA A 85 2.16 -8.20 -6.92
CA ALA A 85 2.14 -7.06 -6.00
C ALA A 85 2.42 -7.47 -4.56
N MET A 86 1.81 -8.57 -4.09
CA MET A 86 2.07 -9.16 -2.77
C MET A 86 3.53 -9.60 -2.66
N GLY A 87 4.09 -10.22 -3.70
CA GLY A 87 5.51 -10.58 -3.75
C GLY A 87 6.43 -9.36 -3.65
N LEU A 88 6.13 -8.27 -4.38
CA LEU A 88 6.86 -7.02 -4.29
C LEU A 88 6.75 -6.37 -2.91
N ARG A 89 5.57 -6.39 -2.29
CA ARG A 89 5.39 -5.90 -0.93
C ARG A 89 6.19 -6.73 0.07
N ALA A 90 6.08 -8.05 0.03
CA ALA A 90 6.82 -8.93 0.91
C ALA A 90 8.33 -8.69 0.80
N TRP A 91 8.84 -8.52 -0.43
CA TRP A 91 10.24 -8.16 -0.66
C TRP A 91 10.61 -6.78 -0.08
N THR A 92 9.69 -5.82 -0.18
CA THR A 92 9.86 -4.47 0.38
C THR A 92 9.88 -4.48 1.91
N VAL A 93 8.94 -5.19 2.54
CA VAL A 93 8.87 -5.38 3.99
C VAL A 93 10.15 -6.06 4.49
N ALA A 94 10.61 -7.11 3.80
CA ALA A 94 11.84 -7.81 4.15
C ALA A 94 13.08 -6.91 4.03
N ALA A 95 13.17 -6.07 2.98
CA ALA A 95 14.29 -5.17 2.78
C ALA A 95 14.35 -4.03 3.82
N LEU A 96 13.19 -3.50 4.22
CA LEU A 96 13.08 -2.47 5.25
C LEU A 96 13.24 -3.03 6.67
N GLY A 97 12.75 -4.25 6.91
CA GLY A 97 12.77 -4.91 8.20
C GLY A 97 12.07 -4.08 9.29
N PRO A 98 12.72 -3.81 10.44
CA PRO A 98 12.15 -3.00 11.53
C PRO A 98 11.80 -1.56 11.14
N ARG A 99 12.29 -1.06 9.99
CA ARG A 99 11.97 0.29 9.49
C ARG A 99 10.65 0.35 8.73
N TRP A 100 10.06 -0.80 8.38
CA TRP A 100 8.80 -0.82 7.64
C TRP A 100 7.64 -0.39 8.54
N THR A 101 6.97 0.68 8.15
CA THR A 101 5.81 1.24 8.83
C THR A 101 4.80 1.75 7.83
N THR A 102 3.54 1.88 8.24
CA THR A 102 2.49 2.49 7.41
C THR A 102 2.46 4.02 7.55
N ARG A 103 3.17 4.59 8.53
CA ARG A 103 3.37 6.04 8.73
C ARG A 103 4.69 6.47 8.12
N VAL A 104 4.83 7.76 7.79
CA VAL A 104 6.14 8.29 7.38
C VAL A 104 6.90 8.62 8.65
N LEU A 105 7.66 7.65 9.15
CA LEU A 105 8.46 7.76 10.36
C LEU A 105 9.95 7.65 10.01
N VAL A 106 10.71 8.71 10.28
CA VAL A 106 12.14 8.78 9.95
C VAL A 106 12.96 8.97 11.21
N VAL A 107 14.03 8.20 11.37
CA VAL A 107 15.00 8.39 12.45
C VAL A 107 16.09 9.36 11.95
N PRO A 108 16.28 10.54 12.58
CA PRO A 108 17.29 11.49 12.17
C PRO A 108 18.70 10.86 12.09
N GLY A 109 19.43 11.16 11.02
CA GLY A 109 20.78 10.62 10.77
C GLY A 109 20.80 9.19 10.22
N SER A 110 19.65 8.52 10.07
CA SER A 110 19.60 7.20 9.44
C SER A 110 19.81 7.29 7.92
N LEU A 111 20.50 6.29 7.35
CA LEU A 111 20.70 6.19 5.91
C LEU A 111 19.50 5.47 5.25
N PRO A 112 19.04 5.94 4.06
CA PRO A 112 18.00 5.26 3.30
C PRO A 112 18.37 3.82 2.94
N VAL A 113 17.36 2.97 2.77
CA VAL A 113 17.56 1.58 2.32
C VAL A 113 17.78 1.59 0.82
N THR A 114 18.89 1.01 0.37
CA THR A 114 19.23 0.92 -1.05
C THR A 114 19.37 -0.52 -1.55
N SER A 115 18.99 -1.50 -0.72
CA SER A 115 19.04 -2.94 -1.04
C SER A 115 17.66 -3.50 -1.42
N GLY A 116 17.63 -4.70 -1.99
CA GLY A 116 16.39 -5.36 -2.41
C GLY A 116 15.67 -4.60 -3.53
N PRO A 117 14.34 -4.39 -3.45
CA PRO A 117 13.58 -3.74 -4.52
C PRO A 117 13.94 -2.25 -4.67
N TYR A 118 14.54 -1.66 -3.64
CA TYR A 118 14.99 -0.26 -3.65
C TYR A 118 16.15 0.02 -4.62
N ARG A 119 16.80 -1.02 -5.14
CA ARG A 119 17.79 -0.89 -6.23
C ARG A 119 17.15 -0.58 -7.58
N LEU A 120 15.87 -0.92 -7.73
CA LEU A 120 15.13 -0.84 -8.99
C LEU A 120 14.12 0.30 -8.97
N LEU A 121 13.49 0.53 -7.81
CA LEU A 121 12.38 1.47 -7.64
C LEU A 121 12.60 2.29 -6.37
N ARG A 122 12.25 3.58 -6.40
CA ARG A 122 12.30 4.43 -5.20
C ARG A 122 11.25 4.05 -4.16
N HIS A 123 10.03 3.75 -4.60
CA HIS A 123 8.91 3.42 -3.72
C HIS A 123 8.21 2.11 -4.14
N PRO A 124 8.88 0.95 -4.02
CA PRO A 124 8.31 -0.33 -4.44
C PRO A 124 7.02 -0.69 -3.70
N ASN A 125 6.88 -0.29 -2.43
CA ASN A 125 5.63 -0.51 -1.67
C ASN A 125 4.43 0.23 -2.29
N TYR A 126 4.61 1.46 -2.76
CA TYR A 126 3.52 2.23 -3.37
C TYR A 126 3.13 1.69 -4.74
N LEU A 127 4.08 1.14 -5.50
CA LEU A 127 3.76 0.41 -6.72
C LEU A 127 2.90 -0.81 -6.41
N ALA A 128 3.27 -1.60 -5.40
CA ALA A 128 2.46 -2.77 -4.98
C ALA A 128 1.04 -2.35 -4.58
N VAL A 129 0.89 -1.30 -3.77
CA VAL A 129 -0.43 -0.77 -3.37
C VAL A 129 -1.23 -0.28 -4.58
N ALA A 130 -0.61 0.42 -5.54
CA ALA A 130 -1.30 0.90 -6.74
C ALA A 130 -1.82 -0.25 -7.60
N VAL A 131 -1.01 -1.30 -7.80
CA VAL A 131 -1.44 -2.51 -8.52
C VAL A 131 -2.57 -3.21 -7.76
N GLU A 132 -2.50 -3.25 -6.44
CA GLU A 132 -3.54 -3.86 -5.59
C GLU A 132 -4.89 -3.18 -5.65
N VAL A 133 -4.89 -1.86 -5.56
CA VAL A 133 -6.11 -1.07 -5.68
C VAL A 133 -6.74 -1.23 -7.07
N ALA A 134 -5.93 -1.35 -8.12
CA ALA A 134 -6.43 -1.54 -9.48
C ALA A 134 -6.95 -2.96 -9.73
N ALA A 135 -6.17 -4.00 -9.37
CA ALA A 135 -6.49 -5.36 -9.80
C ALA A 135 -7.54 -6.06 -8.94
N LEU A 136 -7.56 -5.83 -7.62
CA LEU A 136 -8.47 -6.52 -6.70
C LEU A 136 -9.96 -6.41 -7.09
N PRO A 137 -10.52 -5.23 -7.43
CA PRO A 137 -11.88 -5.11 -7.93
C PRO A 137 -12.07 -5.77 -9.32
N LEU A 138 -11.07 -5.68 -10.19
CA LEU A 138 -11.14 -6.23 -11.54
C LEU A 138 -11.12 -7.75 -11.59
N ILE A 139 -10.71 -8.44 -10.51
CA ILE A 139 -10.86 -9.91 -10.40
C ILE A 139 -12.30 -10.32 -10.68
N HIS A 140 -13.29 -9.55 -10.21
CA HIS A 140 -14.71 -9.80 -10.48
C HIS A 140 -15.35 -8.66 -11.29
N ALA A 141 -14.58 -8.06 -12.20
CA ALA A 141 -15.03 -7.01 -13.13
C ALA A 141 -15.75 -5.81 -12.47
N ALA A 142 -15.37 -5.44 -11.24
CA ALA A 142 -15.88 -4.26 -10.54
C ALA A 142 -15.18 -2.97 -11.04
N TRP A 143 -15.49 -2.57 -12.27
CA TRP A 143 -14.80 -1.47 -12.96
C TRP A 143 -14.97 -0.11 -12.28
N ILE A 144 -16.11 0.14 -11.63
CA ILE A 144 -16.37 1.44 -10.99
C ILE A 144 -15.43 1.62 -9.80
N THR A 145 -15.35 0.61 -8.94
CA THR A 145 -14.45 0.56 -7.79
C THR A 145 -13.00 0.63 -8.25
N ALA A 146 -12.62 -0.13 -9.28
CA ALA A 146 -11.27 -0.12 -9.83
C ALA A 146 -10.81 1.29 -10.24
N VAL A 147 -11.61 1.98 -11.05
CA VAL A 147 -11.26 3.32 -11.56
C VAL A 147 -11.31 4.35 -10.44
N ALA A 148 -12.41 4.41 -9.68
CA ALA A 148 -12.61 5.42 -8.65
C ALA A 148 -11.51 5.36 -7.58
N PHE A 149 -11.25 4.16 -7.04
CA PHE A 149 -10.24 4.02 -6.00
C PHE A 149 -8.81 4.12 -6.53
N SER A 150 -8.54 3.73 -7.78
CA SER A 150 -7.23 3.95 -8.39
C SER A 150 -6.90 5.44 -8.53
N VAL A 151 -7.88 6.27 -8.92
CA VAL A 151 -7.71 7.73 -8.98
C VAL A 151 -7.49 8.32 -7.59
N LEU A 152 -8.37 8.00 -6.63
CA LEU A 152 -8.24 8.49 -5.25
C LEU A 152 -6.93 8.05 -4.59
N ASN A 153 -6.55 6.79 -4.77
CA ASN A 153 -5.29 6.25 -4.27
C ASN A 153 -4.09 6.91 -4.96
N GLY A 154 -4.15 7.16 -6.27
CA GLY A 154 -3.10 7.88 -6.98
C GLY A 154 -2.87 9.30 -6.45
N MET A 155 -3.95 10.03 -6.15
CA MET A 155 -3.87 11.36 -5.53
C MET A 155 -3.25 11.30 -4.13
N LEU A 156 -3.68 10.34 -3.32
CA LEU A 156 -3.16 10.13 -1.97
C LEU A 156 -1.68 9.72 -1.98
N LEU A 157 -1.30 8.77 -2.84
CA LEU A 157 0.08 8.30 -2.99
C LEU A 157 1.00 9.42 -3.47
N ARG A 158 0.54 10.30 -4.35
CA ARG A 158 1.34 11.45 -4.82
C ARG A 158 1.73 12.36 -3.67
N GLU A 159 0.80 12.68 -2.78
CA GLU A 159 1.10 13.53 -1.62
C GLU A 159 2.00 12.79 -0.62
N ARG A 160 1.73 11.50 -0.38
CA ARG A 160 2.55 10.63 0.47
C ARG A 160 4.01 10.56 0.01
N ILE A 161 4.24 10.32 -1.29
CA ILE A 161 5.58 10.28 -1.87
C ILE A 161 6.29 11.60 -1.64
N ARG A 162 5.62 12.73 -1.88
CA ARG A 162 6.21 14.06 -1.66
C ARG A 162 6.63 14.27 -0.21
N VAL A 163 5.76 13.92 0.74
CA VAL A 163 6.05 14.03 2.18
C VAL A 163 7.21 13.11 2.57
N GLU A 164 7.21 11.87 2.10
CA GLU A 164 8.28 10.91 2.39
C GLU A 164 9.63 11.34 1.82
N ASP A 165 9.66 11.78 0.55
CA ASP A 165 10.88 12.28 -0.08
C ASP A 165 11.42 13.53 0.64
N ALA A 166 10.54 14.45 1.05
CA ALA A 166 10.92 15.63 1.83
C ALA A 166 11.45 15.24 3.22
N ALA A 167 10.82 14.29 3.89
CA ALA A 167 11.26 13.78 5.18
C ALA A 167 12.62 13.09 5.09
N LEU A 168 12.82 12.25 4.07
CA LEU A 168 14.11 11.60 3.82
C LEU A 168 15.19 12.62 3.49
N ALA A 169 14.91 13.63 2.65
CA ALA A 169 15.88 14.69 2.34
C ALA A 169 16.26 15.54 3.56
N LYS A 170 15.30 15.82 4.45
CA LYS A 170 15.50 16.63 5.66
C LYS A 170 16.25 15.87 6.76
N TRP A 171 15.97 14.58 6.93
CA TRP A 171 16.40 13.82 8.10
C TRP A 171 17.47 12.76 7.80
N SER A 172 17.70 12.41 6.54
CA SER A 172 18.81 11.51 6.19
C SER A 172 20.14 12.22 6.42
N GLY A 173 21.13 11.48 6.93
CA GLY A 173 22.49 11.99 7.17
C GLY A 173 23.29 12.28 5.90
N VAL A 174 22.64 12.40 4.74
CA VAL A 174 23.28 12.82 3.49
C VAL A 174 23.34 14.35 3.54
N PRO A 175 24.53 14.99 3.62
CA PRO A 175 24.61 16.44 3.53
C PRO A 175 23.91 16.87 2.25
N GLY A 176 22.88 17.71 2.41
CA GLY A 176 22.05 18.16 1.31
C GLY A 176 22.96 18.68 0.19
N ARG A 177 22.77 18.16 -1.03
CA ARG A 177 23.16 18.94 -2.20
C ARG A 177 22.20 20.11 -2.23
N VAL A 178 22.61 21.20 -1.59
CA VAL A 178 22.11 22.53 -1.89
C VAL A 178 22.36 22.69 -3.38
N SER A 179 21.28 22.68 -4.16
CA SER A 179 21.33 23.10 -5.56
C SER A 179 21.78 24.55 -5.58
N GLU A 180 23.00 24.78 -6.04
CA GLU A 180 23.45 26.07 -6.60
C GLU A 180 22.60 26.46 -7.81
#